data_AF-A0A381RLP6-F1
#
_entry.id   AF-A0A381RLP6-F1
#
_cell.length_a   1.000
_cell.length_b   1.000
_cell.length_c   1.000
_cell.angle_alpha   90.00
_cell.angle_beta   90.00
_cell.angle_gamma   90.00
#
_symmetry.space_group_name_H-M   'P 1'
#
loop_
_entity.id
_entity.type
_entity.pdbx_description
1 polymer ?
#
loop_
_entity_poly.entity_id
_entity_poly.type
_entity_poly.pdbx_seq_one_letter_code
_entity_poly.pdbx_strand_id
1 'polypeptide(L)'
;MMRKYLAFDIETASTVDGDDWRSCRPLGITCAAALASDAKARPVLWHGMTEDGAPAERMSRREARHLVDDISAYAAQGYTLLTWNGAGFDFDVLAEEADAYPVCRILARDHVDMMFQVLCEKGFPIGIDNAAKAMGIAGKPEGMSGALAPTLWAEGDIQTVLDYVVQDVRMALQVAEQAEDARALRWVTRRGQTRTFDLPNGWLTVRQACALPEPDTSWMTTPLDRRAVTRWMTSDGEDQPQKQGQAFSG
;
A
#
# COMPACT_ATOMS: atom_id res chain seq x y z
N MET A 1 19.31 -10.19 11.47
CA MET A 1 18.67 -11.06 10.45
C MET A 1 17.73 -10.15 9.67
N MET A 2 17.81 -10.15 8.34
CA MET A 2 16.87 -9.36 7.51
C MET A 2 15.44 -9.83 7.78
N ARG A 3 14.50 -8.89 7.81
CA ARG A 3 13.08 -9.16 7.99
C ARG A 3 12.56 -9.99 6.79
N LYS A 4 11.68 -10.97 7.05
CA LYS A 4 10.98 -11.68 5.97
C LYS A 4 9.85 -10.80 5.46
N TYR A 5 9.89 -10.36 4.21
CA TYR A 5 8.83 -9.56 3.60
C TYR A 5 7.89 -10.39 2.73
N LEU A 6 6.62 -9.98 2.70
CA LEU A 6 5.67 -10.25 1.63
C LEU A 6 5.23 -8.89 1.06
N ALA A 7 5.74 -8.54 -0.12
CA ALA A 7 5.25 -7.37 -0.85
C ALA A 7 3.87 -7.67 -1.45
N PHE A 8 2.95 -6.71 -1.44
CA PHE A 8 1.57 -6.84 -1.91
C PHE A 8 1.11 -5.55 -2.59
N ASP A 9 0.29 -5.69 -3.65
CA ASP A 9 -0.27 -4.59 -4.44
C ASP A 9 -1.57 -5.03 -5.15
N ILE A 10 -2.48 -4.09 -5.43
CA ILE A 10 -3.75 -4.33 -6.15
C ILE A 10 -3.91 -3.42 -7.38
N GLU A 11 -4.69 -3.89 -8.35
CA GLU A 11 -5.22 -3.07 -9.44
C GLU A 11 -6.75 -2.97 -9.36
N THR A 12 -7.29 -1.77 -9.60
CA THR A 12 -8.73 -1.52 -9.47
C THR A 12 -9.49 -1.85 -10.74
N ALA A 13 -10.80 -2.06 -10.60
CA ALA A 13 -11.71 -2.34 -11.72
C ALA A 13 -12.51 -1.13 -12.21
N SER A 14 -12.41 0.00 -11.50
CA SER A 14 -13.01 1.27 -11.89
C SER A 14 -11.90 2.31 -12.10
N THR A 15 -12.10 3.20 -13.07
CA THR A 15 -11.27 4.40 -13.25
C THR A 15 -11.55 5.40 -12.13
N VAL A 16 -10.52 6.18 -11.77
CA VAL A 16 -10.63 7.27 -10.80
C VAL A 16 -10.55 8.60 -11.54
N ASP A 17 -11.55 9.45 -11.33
CA ASP A 17 -11.55 10.82 -11.86
C ASP A 17 -11.09 11.80 -10.78
N GLY A 18 -10.07 12.61 -11.09
CA GLY A 18 -9.52 13.60 -10.17
C GLY A 18 -8.72 13.01 -9.00
N ASP A 19 -8.52 13.81 -7.95
CA ASP A 19 -7.63 13.46 -6.83
C ASP A 19 -8.35 12.70 -5.69
N ASP A 20 -9.68 12.74 -5.63
CA ASP A 20 -10.47 12.09 -4.57
C ASP A 20 -11.02 10.74 -5.02
N TRP A 21 -10.15 9.74 -5.07
CA TRP A 21 -10.51 8.37 -5.44
C TRP A 21 -11.60 7.77 -4.55
N ARG A 22 -11.73 8.22 -3.29
CA ARG A 22 -12.73 7.68 -2.36
C ARG A 22 -14.15 8.02 -2.80
N SER A 23 -14.33 9.11 -3.55
CA SER A 23 -15.61 9.48 -4.15
C SER A 23 -16.07 8.54 -5.27
N CYS A 24 -15.14 7.75 -5.83
CA CYS A 24 -15.40 6.79 -6.92
C CYS A 24 -15.74 5.38 -6.44
N ARG A 25 -15.89 5.15 -5.13
CA ARG A 25 -16.18 3.83 -4.57
C ARG A 25 -17.56 3.29 -4.96
N PRO A 26 -17.74 1.96 -5.06
CA PRO A 26 -16.71 0.92 -4.90
C PRO A 26 -15.81 0.82 -6.15
N LEU A 27 -14.51 0.66 -5.93
CA LEU A 27 -13.56 0.58 -7.04
C LEU A 27 -13.50 -0.81 -7.68
N GLY A 28 -13.81 -1.88 -6.93
CA GLY A 28 -13.51 -3.24 -7.35
C GLY A 28 -12.01 -3.51 -7.48
N ILE A 29 -11.66 -4.78 -7.54
CA ILE A 29 -10.28 -5.24 -7.78
C ILE A 29 -10.30 -6.11 -9.04
N THR A 30 -9.49 -5.79 -10.04
CA THR A 30 -9.29 -6.67 -11.21
C THR A 30 -8.37 -7.83 -10.83
N CYS A 31 -7.21 -7.48 -10.29
CA CYS A 31 -6.20 -8.42 -9.86
C CYS A 31 -5.35 -7.87 -8.71
N ALA A 32 -4.57 -8.76 -8.11
CA ALA A 32 -3.59 -8.44 -7.10
C ALA A 32 -2.37 -9.36 -7.22
N ALA A 33 -1.23 -8.92 -6.70
CA ALA A 33 -0.04 -9.74 -6.61
C ALA A 33 0.56 -9.73 -5.21
N ALA A 34 1.32 -10.77 -4.89
CA ALA A 34 2.23 -10.77 -3.76
C ALA A 34 3.55 -11.47 -4.08
N LEU A 35 4.62 -11.03 -3.43
CA LEU A 35 5.95 -11.61 -3.58
C LEU A 35 6.67 -11.75 -2.25
N ALA A 36 7.01 -13.00 -1.92
CA ALA A 36 7.78 -13.32 -0.72
C ALA A 36 9.29 -13.12 -0.95
N SER A 37 9.96 -12.49 0.01
CA SER A 37 11.42 -12.27 0.04
C SER A 37 12.26 -13.55 -0.13
N ASP A 38 11.77 -14.69 0.33
CA ASP A 38 12.43 -16.00 0.20
C ASP A 38 11.94 -16.83 -1.00
N ALA A 39 11.02 -16.31 -1.81
CA ALA A 39 10.48 -16.97 -3.01
C ALA A 39 10.34 -16.01 -4.21
N LYS A 40 11.36 -15.19 -4.47
CA LYS A 40 11.34 -14.10 -5.48
C LYS A 40 11.03 -14.54 -6.93
N ALA A 41 11.14 -15.83 -7.25
CA ALA A 41 10.81 -16.37 -8.57
C ALA A 41 9.33 -16.75 -8.72
N ARG A 42 8.54 -16.74 -7.64
CA ARG A 42 7.19 -17.28 -7.60
C ARG A 42 6.22 -16.23 -7.03
N PRO A 43 5.83 -15.21 -7.82
CA PRO A 43 4.76 -14.32 -7.40
C PRO A 43 3.46 -15.11 -7.23
N VAL A 44 2.65 -14.71 -6.27
CA VAL A 44 1.26 -15.15 -6.13
C VAL A 44 0.40 -14.12 -6.84
N LEU A 45 -0.57 -14.59 -7.62
CA LEU A 45 -1.52 -13.78 -8.38
C LEU A 45 -2.93 -14.15 -7.96
N TRP A 46 -3.78 -13.14 -7.81
CA TRP A 46 -5.21 -13.29 -7.64
C TRP A 46 -5.93 -12.45 -8.69
N HIS A 47 -6.98 -13.00 -9.27
CA HIS A 47 -7.95 -12.26 -10.10
C HIS A 47 -9.27 -13.02 -10.12
N GLY A 48 -10.34 -12.32 -10.48
CA GLY A 48 -11.67 -12.94 -10.59
C GLY A 48 -11.73 -13.90 -11.77
N MET A 49 -12.54 -14.95 -11.63
CA MET A 49 -12.83 -15.89 -12.72
C MET A 49 -14.34 -16.04 -12.94
N THR A 50 -14.76 -16.08 -14.21
CA THR A 50 -16.13 -16.45 -14.60
C THR A 50 -16.36 -17.94 -14.41
N GLU A 51 -17.61 -18.39 -14.47
CA GLU A 51 -17.96 -19.82 -14.39
C GLU A 51 -17.30 -20.65 -15.51
N ASP A 52 -17.06 -20.03 -16.67
CA ASP A 52 -16.40 -20.64 -17.82
C ASP A 52 -14.86 -20.64 -17.72
N GLY A 53 -14.30 -20.11 -16.62
CA GLY A 53 -12.87 -20.06 -16.39
C GLY A 53 -12.12 -18.97 -17.16
N ALA A 54 -12.82 -17.93 -17.63
CA ALA A 54 -12.20 -16.72 -18.17
C ALA A 54 -11.97 -15.68 -17.05
N PRO A 55 -11.01 -14.76 -17.18
CA PRO A 55 -10.88 -13.64 -16.26
C PRO A 55 -12.19 -12.84 -16.18
N ALA A 56 -12.67 -12.59 -14.96
CA ALA A 56 -13.84 -11.76 -14.72
C ALA A 56 -13.47 -10.27 -14.74
N GLU A 57 -14.44 -9.38 -14.95
CA GLU A 57 -14.25 -7.92 -14.90
C GLU A 57 -13.70 -7.43 -13.56
N ARG A 58 -14.05 -8.12 -12.46
CA ARG A 58 -13.50 -7.90 -11.11
C ARG A 58 -13.62 -9.16 -10.26
N MET A 59 -12.80 -9.24 -9.21
CA MET A 59 -12.91 -10.23 -8.16
C MET A 59 -14.28 -10.14 -7.47
N SER A 60 -14.89 -11.29 -7.23
CA SER A 60 -16.01 -11.42 -6.32
C SER A 60 -15.57 -11.18 -4.86
N ARG A 61 -16.52 -10.85 -3.98
CA ARG A 61 -16.27 -10.74 -2.54
C ARG A 61 -15.58 -11.98 -1.95
N ARG A 62 -15.95 -13.17 -2.43
CA ARG A 62 -15.34 -14.43 -1.98
C ARG A 62 -13.86 -14.51 -2.38
N GLU A 63 -13.53 -14.14 -3.61
CA GLU A 63 -12.13 -14.14 -4.07
C GLU A 63 -11.31 -13.07 -3.34
N ALA A 64 -11.87 -11.88 -3.12
CA ALA A 64 -11.22 -10.84 -2.32
C ALA A 64 -11.00 -11.30 -0.87
N ARG A 65 -11.94 -12.06 -0.30
CA ARG A 65 -11.79 -12.68 1.03
C ARG A 65 -10.68 -13.74 1.05
N HIS A 66 -10.58 -14.58 0.02
CA HIS A 66 -9.49 -15.55 -0.09
C HIS A 66 -8.13 -14.86 -0.15
N LEU A 67 -8.00 -13.74 -0.88
CA LEU A 67 -6.79 -12.92 -0.87
C LEU A 67 -6.44 -12.46 0.55
N VAL A 68 -7.42 -11.91 1.29
CA VAL A 68 -7.23 -11.50 2.70
C VAL A 68 -6.75 -12.66 3.58
N ASP A 69 -7.35 -13.85 3.41
CA ASP A 69 -6.98 -15.04 4.17
C ASP A 69 -5.55 -15.49 3.85
N ASP A 70 -5.14 -15.46 2.57
CA ASP A 70 -3.79 -15.83 2.13
C ASP A 70 -2.73 -14.87 2.72
N ILE A 71 -2.92 -13.55 2.60
CA ILE A 71 -1.94 -12.59 3.16
C ILE A 71 -1.91 -12.64 4.70
N SER A 72 -3.05 -12.94 5.34
CA SER A 72 -3.11 -13.18 6.79
C SER A 72 -2.32 -14.42 7.19
N ALA A 73 -2.38 -15.49 6.38
CA ALA A 73 -1.61 -16.71 6.62
C ALA A 73 -0.10 -16.46 6.51
N TYR A 74 0.36 -15.61 5.59
CA TYR A 74 1.76 -15.19 5.54
C TYR A 74 2.16 -14.40 6.79
N ALA A 75 1.33 -13.44 7.23
CA ALA A 75 1.58 -12.70 8.46
C ALA A 75 1.70 -13.63 9.68
N ALA A 76 0.80 -14.61 9.80
CA ALA A 76 0.85 -15.63 10.85
C ALA A 76 2.10 -16.53 10.79
N GLN A 77 2.70 -16.71 9.61
CA GLN A 77 3.98 -17.40 9.41
C GLN A 77 5.20 -16.51 9.71
N GLY A 78 5.00 -15.29 10.20
CA GLY A 78 6.07 -14.37 10.57
C GLY A 78 6.59 -13.49 9.43
N TYR A 79 5.90 -13.44 8.29
CA TYR A 79 6.19 -12.44 7.27
C TYR A 79 5.69 -11.07 7.71
N THR A 80 6.47 -10.04 7.40
CA THR A 80 6.01 -8.66 7.46
C THR A 80 5.43 -8.28 6.12
N LEU A 81 4.15 -7.90 6.12
CA LEU A 81 3.50 -7.36 4.94
C LEU A 81 4.14 -6.02 4.57
N LEU A 82 4.28 -5.77 3.28
CA LEU A 82 5.01 -4.63 2.73
C LEU A 82 4.24 -4.04 1.54
N THR A 83 4.06 -2.73 1.52
CA THR A 83 3.40 -2.02 0.42
C THR A 83 4.10 -0.68 0.13
N TRP A 84 3.68 -0.04 -0.96
CA TRP A 84 3.92 1.37 -1.21
C TRP A 84 2.57 2.09 -1.30
N ASN A 85 2.16 2.84 -0.27
CA ASN A 85 0.83 3.44 -0.14
C ASN A 85 -0.33 2.46 0.19
N GLY A 86 -0.05 1.24 0.61
CA GLY A 86 -1.10 0.28 0.97
C GLY A 86 -1.92 0.66 2.20
N ALA A 87 -1.34 1.45 3.12
CA ALA A 87 -2.07 2.04 4.23
C ALA A 87 -3.14 3.02 3.76
N GLY A 88 -2.85 3.75 2.68
CA GLY A 88 -3.70 4.81 2.15
C GLY A 88 -4.70 4.36 1.10
N PHE A 89 -4.49 3.18 0.50
CA PHE A 89 -5.21 2.70 -0.67
C PHE A 89 -5.53 1.19 -0.59
N ASP A 90 -4.55 0.32 -0.78
CA ASP A 90 -4.75 -1.12 -1.04
C ASP A 90 -5.59 -1.82 0.02
N PHE A 91 -5.24 -1.67 1.30
CA PHE A 91 -5.99 -2.32 2.37
C PHE A 91 -7.38 -1.72 2.60
N ASP A 92 -7.56 -0.43 2.28
CA ASP A 92 -8.85 0.28 2.41
C ASP A 92 -9.84 -0.19 1.33
N VAL A 93 -9.35 -0.39 0.10
CA VAL A 93 -10.12 -0.99 -1.00
C VAL A 93 -10.39 -2.47 -0.72
N LEU A 94 -9.36 -3.24 -0.34
CA LEU A 94 -9.50 -4.66 -0.05
C LEU A 94 -10.47 -4.93 1.11
N ALA A 95 -10.49 -4.08 2.14
CA ALA A 95 -11.43 -4.18 3.24
C ALA A 95 -12.90 -4.07 2.79
N GLU A 96 -13.19 -3.15 1.87
CA GLU A 96 -14.52 -2.93 1.30
C GLU A 96 -14.93 -4.12 0.41
N GLU A 97 -14.07 -4.49 -0.54
CA GLU A 97 -14.37 -5.54 -1.53
C GLU A 97 -14.51 -6.93 -0.88
N ALA A 98 -13.73 -7.20 0.18
CA ALA A 98 -13.78 -8.47 0.92
C ALA A 98 -14.74 -8.47 2.12
N ASP A 99 -15.39 -7.33 2.43
CA ASP A 99 -16.18 -7.13 3.66
C ASP A 99 -15.40 -7.58 4.92
N ALA A 100 -14.16 -7.10 5.01
CA ALA A 100 -13.12 -7.63 5.89
C ALA A 100 -12.46 -6.55 6.76
N TYR A 101 -13.14 -5.41 6.99
CA TYR A 101 -12.59 -4.27 7.74
C TYR A 101 -11.84 -4.67 9.03
N PRO A 102 -12.37 -5.48 9.96
CA PRO A 102 -11.65 -5.78 11.20
C PRO A 102 -10.25 -6.38 10.96
N VAL A 103 -10.13 -7.34 10.03
CA VAL A 103 -8.84 -7.97 9.69
C VAL A 103 -7.95 -7.01 8.90
N CYS A 104 -8.47 -6.39 7.84
CA CYS A 104 -7.67 -5.48 7.00
C CYS A 104 -7.12 -4.30 7.79
N ARG A 105 -7.86 -3.79 8.79
CA ARG A 105 -7.38 -2.74 9.69
C ARG A 105 -6.24 -3.19 10.60
N ILE A 106 -6.18 -4.47 10.98
CA ILE A 106 -5.06 -5.02 11.75
C ILE A 106 -3.85 -5.17 10.84
N LEU A 107 -4.02 -5.82 9.68
CA LEU A 107 -2.97 -5.98 8.68
C LEU A 107 -2.38 -4.62 8.26
N ALA A 108 -3.24 -3.64 7.97
CA ALA A 108 -2.80 -2.31 7.59
C ALA A 108 -2.07 -1.55 8.70
N ARG A 109 -2.37 -1.79 9.99
CA ARG A 109 -1.61 -1.17 11.08
C ARG A 109 -0.26 -1.84 11.32
N ASP A 110 -0.20 -3.16 11.13
CA ASP A 110 0.97 -3.95 11.49
C ASP A 110 1.94 -4.18 10.33
N HIS A 111 1.56 -3.84 9.09
CA HIS A 111 2.44 -3.87 7.93
C HIS A 111 3.40 -2.66 7.85
N VAL A 112 4.41 -2.79 7.00
CA VAL A 112 5.27 -1.68 6.56
C VAL A 112 4.66 -1.05 5.32
N ASP A 113 4.38 0.25 5.39
CA ASP A 113 4.12 1.10 4.22
C ASP A 113 5.27 2.09 4.09
N MET A 114 6.13 1.89 3.08
CA MET A 114 7.36 2.66 2.91
C MET A 114 7.08 4.14 2.68
N MET A 115 6.05 4.45 1.87
CA MET A 115 5.71 5.81 1.53
C MET A 115 5.04 6.52 2.70
N PHE A 116 4.20 5.80 3.44
CA PHE A 116 3.57 6.35 4.64
C PHE A 116 4.58 6.66 5.75
N GLN A 117 5.63 5.84 5.94
CA GLN A 117 6.68 6.19 6.90
C GLN A 117 7.36 7.51 6.51
N VAL A 118 7.71 7.68 5.23
CA VAL A 118 8.28 8.94 4.75
C VAL A 118 7.33 10.10 5.00
N LEU A 119 6.04 9.94 4.71
CA LEU A 119 5.03 10.95 5.01
C LEU A 119 5.04 11.33 6.49
N CYS A 120 5.06 10.36 7.41
CA CYS A 120 5.09 10.62 8.85
C CYS A 120 6.33 11.38 9.32
N GLU A 121 7.48 11.18 8.68
CA GLU A 121 8.74 11.79 9.11
C GLU A 121 9.11 13.08 8.35
N LYS A 122 8.59 13.27 7.13
CA LYS A 122 8.94 14.39 6.24
C LYS A 122 7.76 15.28 5.90
N GLY A 123 6.53 14.81 6.11
CA GLY A 123 5.30 15.55 5.82
C GLY A 123 4.87 15.53 4.36
N PHE A 124 5.57 14.79 3.50
CA PHE A 124 5.23 14.66 2.08
C PHE A 124 5.50 13.25 1.56
N PRO A 125 4.71 12.77 0.58
CA PRO A 125 4.92 11.47 -0.04
C PRO A 125 6.06 11.50 -1.06
N ILE A 126 6.61 10.32 -1.37
CA ILE A 126 7.54 10.09 -2.47
C ILE A 126 6.89 9.10 -3.44
N GLY A 127 7.16 9.21 -4.74
CA GLY A 127 6.76 8.22 -5.74
C GLY A 127 7.79 7.09 -5.85
N ILE A 128 7.32 5.84 -5.95
CA ILE A 128 8.20 4.65 -5.96
C ILE A 128 9.19 4.67 -7.11
N ASP A 129 8.81 5.16 -8.29
CA ASP A 129 9.70 5.24 -9.45
C ASP A 129 10.91 6.15 -9.18
N ASN A 130 10.72 7.23 -8.42
CA ASN A 130 11.81 8.12 -8.03
C ASN A 130 12.77 7.43 -7.05
N ALA A 131 12.25 6.55 -6.20
CA ALA A 131 13.07 5.75 -5.30
C ALA A 131 13.83 4.66 -6.07
N ALA A 132 13.13 3.87 -6.88
CA ALA A 132 13.70 2.83 -7.73
C ALA A 132 14.83 3.39 -8.61
N LYS A 133 14.59 4.54 -9.27
CA LYS A 133 15.61 5.23 -10.07
C LYS A 133 16.85 5.62 -9.27
N ALA A 134 16.70 6.18 -8.07
CA ALA A 134 17.84 6.56 -7.24
C ALA A 134 18.64 5.37 -6.73
N MET A 135 18.00 4.21 -6.66
CA MET A 135 18.57 2.95 -6.15
C MET A 135 19.04 2.02 -7.28
N GLY A 136 18.92 2.43 -8.55
CA GLY A 136 19.34 1.61 -9.69
C GLY A 136 18.47 0.37 -9.91
N ILE A 137 17.23 0.39 -9.39
CA ILE A 137 16.23 -0.66 -9.59
C ILE A 137 15.51 -0.40 -10.92
N ALA A 138 15.29 -1.46 -11.70
CA ALA A 138 14.53 -1.36 -12.93
C ALA A 138 13.11 -0.86 -12.63
N GLY A 139 12.77 0.32 -13.16
CA GLY A 139 11.45 0.93 -13.00
C GLY A 139 10.39 0.30 -13.90
N LYS A 140 9.20 0.92 -13.89
CA LYS A 140 8.08 0.54 -14.76
C LYS A 140 8.44 0.73 -16.25
N PRO A 141 7.92 -0.12 -17.16
CA PRO A 141 7.98 0.14 -18.58
C PRO A 141 7.37 1.51 -18.91
N GLU A 142 7.95 2.22 -19.88
CA GLU A 142 7.47 3.54 -20.28
C GLU A 142 6.01 3.48 -20.75
N GLY A 143 5.16 4.33 -20.17
CA GLY A 143 3.73 4.41 -20.52
C GLY A 143 2.78 3.57 -19.67
N MET A 144 3.27 2.69 -18.79
CA MET A 144 2.40 1.95 -17.86
C MET A 144 2.14 2.72 -16.56
N SER A 145 0.87 2.77 -16.15
CA SER A 145 0.45 3.28 -14.84
C SER A 145 -0.78 2.51 -14.36
N GLY A 146 -0.95 2.34 -13.05
CA GLY A 146 -2.11 1.64 -12.48
C GLY A 146 -3.45 2.29 -12.86
N ALA A 147 -3.45 3.58 -13.19
CA ALA A 147 -4.63 4.27 -13.72
C ALA A 147 -5.12 3.69 -15.08
N LEU A 148 -4.28 2.96 -15.81
CA LEU A 148 -4.65 2.28 -17.06
C LEU A 148 -5.20 0.88 -16.84
N ALA A 149 -5.02 0.28 -15.65
CA ALA A 149 -5.41 -1.10 -15.39
C ALA A 149 -6.91 -1.37 -15.65
N PRO A 150 -7.87 -0.52 -15.21
CA PRO A 150 -9.28 -0.74 -15.53
C PRO A 150 -9.57 -0.77 -17.03
N THR A 151 -8.94 0.13 -17.79
CA THR A 151 -9.14 0.23 -19.26
C THR A 151 -8.54 -0.96 -19.97
N LEU A 152 -7.27 -1.30 -19.68
CA LEU A 152 -6.60 -2.44 -20.30
C LEU A 152 -7.30 -3.77 -20.00
N TRP A 153 -7.80 -3.92 -18.77
CA TRP A 153 -8.57 -5.10 -18.39
C TRP A 153 -9.88 -5.22 -19.19
N ALA A 154 -10.63 -4.12 -19.31
CA ALA A 154 -11.86 -4.08 -20.09
C ALA A 154 -11.65 -4.31 -21.59
N GLU A 155 -10.50 -3.90 -22.12
CA GLU A 155 -10.08 -4.14 -23.52
C GLU A 155 -9.59 -5.59 -23.76
N GLY A 156 -9.46 -6.40 -22.70
CA GLY A 156 -9.02 -7.78 -22.77
C GLY A 156 -7.49 -7.96 -22.74
N ASP A 157 -6.73 -6.90 -22.47
CA ASP A 157 -5.27 -6.97 -22.30
C ASP A 157 -4.89 -7.40 -20.87
N ILE A 158 -5.43 -8.55 -20.46
CA ILE A 158 -5.36 -9.07 -19.10
C ILE A 158 -3.91 -9.35 -18.68
N GLN A 159 -3.12 -9.95 -19.56
CA GLN A 159 -1.74 -10.34 -19.24
C GLN A 159 -0.87 -9.11 -18.94
N THR A 160 -1.08 -8.01 -19.66
CA THR A 160 -0.34 -6.76 -19.41
C THR A 160 -0.60 -6.23 -18.00
N VAL A 161 -1.86 -6.27 -17.53
CA VAL A 161 -2.22 -5.85 -16.17
C VAL A 161 -1.62 -6.80 -15.11
N LEU A 162 -1.66 -8.11 -15.35
CA LEU A 162 -1.05 -9.11 -14.45
C LEU A 162 0.47 -8.95 -14.36
N ASP A 163 1.16 -8.73 -15.49
CA ASP A 163 2.61 -8.52 -15.51
C ASP A 163 2.99 -7.21 -14.81
N TYR A 164 2.14 -6.18 -14.95
CA TYR A 164 2.32 -4.89 -14.30
C TYR A 164 2.26 -5.00 -12.76
N VAL A 165 1.20 -5.59 -12.20
CA VAL A 165 1.07 -5.72 -10.74
C VAL A 165 2.17 -6.61 -10.14
N VAL A 166 2.65 -7.62 -10.90
CA VAL A 166 3.83 -8.41 -10.53
C VAL A 166 5.09 -7.57 -10.49
N GLN A 167 5.27 -6.67 -11.46
CA GLN A 167 6.42 -5.76 -11.47
C GLN A 167 6.39 -4.78 -10.29
N ASP A 168 5.21 -4.29 -9.91
CA ASP A 168 5.05 -3.37 -8.78
C ASP A 168 5.43 -4.03 -7.45
N VAL A 169 4.98 -5.26 -7.17
CA VAL A 169 5.42 -5.98 -5.95
C VAL A 169 6.91 -6.36 -5.98
N ARG A 170 7.47 -6.64 -7.16
CA ARG A 170 8.93 -6.87 -7.32
C ARG A 170 9.72 -5.62 -6.98
N MET A 171 9.29 -4.48 -7.49
CA MET A 171 9.94 -3.20 -7.26
C MET A 171 9.83 -2.80 -5.79
N ALA A 172 8.64 -2.91 -5.19
CA ALA A 172 8.43 -2.62 -3.78
C ALA A 172 9.33 -3.47 -2.87
N LEU A 173 9.43 -4.78 -3.15
CA LEU A 173 10.30 -5.69 -2.41
C LEU A 173 11.78 -5.29 -2.54
N GLN A 174 12.25 -5.03 -3.75
CA GLN A 174 13.65 -4.63 -3.99
C GLN A 174 14.00 -3.31 -3.30
N VAL A 175 13.11 -2.31 -3.36
CA VAL A 175 13.30 -1.03 -2.67
C VAL A 175 13.41 -1.25 -1.16
N ALA A 176 12.51 -2.05 -0.58
CA ALA A 176 12.52 -2.30 0.86
C ALA A 176 13.81 -2.98 1.32
N GLU A 177 14.21 -4.07 0.65
CA GLU A 177 15.41 -4.83 0.99
C GLU A 177 16.68 -3.98 0.83
N GLN A 178 16.85 -3.29 -0.30
CA GLN A 178 18.02 -2.45 -0.53
C GLN A 178 18.09 -1.27 0.45
N ALA A 179 16.95 -0.66 0.79
CA ALA A 179 16.91 0.44 1.73
C ALA A 179 17.24 -0.03 3.16
N GLU A 180 16.77 -1.21 3.56
CA GLU A 180 17.09 -1.79 4.87
C GLU A 180 18.56 -2.18 4.97
N ASP A 181 19.12 -2.81 3.92
CA ASP A 181 20.54 -3.14 3.83
C ASP A 181 21.43 -1.89 3.87
N ALA A 182 21.05 -0.84 3.14
CA ALA A 182 21.76 0.43 3.12
C ALA A 182 21.50 1.30 4.36
N ARG A 183 20.55 0.91 5.22
CA ARG A 183 20.00 1.73 6.31
C ARG A 183 19.51 3.11 5.85
N ALA A 184 19.08 3.21 4.60
CA ALA A 184 18.59 4.44 4.01
C ALA A 184 17.79 4.20 2.72
N LEU A 185 16.64 4.86 2.59
CA LEU A 185 15.94 5.05 1.33
C LEU A 185 16.57 6.22 0.56
N ARG A 186 16.69 6.11 -0.76
CA ARG A 186 17.09 7.22 -1.63
C ARG A 186 16.04 7.48 -2.68
N TRP A 187 15.88 8.75 -3.10
CA TRP A 187 14.99 9.10 -4.21
C TRP A 187 15.53 10.27 -5.03
N VAL A 188 15.13 10.32 -6.30
CA VAL A 188 15.39 11.45 -7.19
C VAL A 188 14.26 12.48 -7.05
N THR A 189 14.62 13.73 -6.77
CA THR A 189 13.66 14.85 -6.74
C THR A 189 13.29 15.31 -8.14
N ARG A 190 12.21 16.11 -8.28
CA ARG A 190 11.84 16.76 -9.55
C ARG A 190 12.97 17.59 -10.16
N ARG A 191 13.92 18.09 -9.36
CA ARG A 191 15.10 18.85 -9.82
C ARG A 191 16.31 17.95 -10.16
N GLY A 192 16.14 16.62 -10.20
CA GLY A 192 17.20 15.66 -10.49
C GLY A 192 18.18 15.39 -9.35
N GLN A 193 18.00 16.02 -8.18
CA GLN A 193 18.87 15.79 -7.03
C GLN A 193 18.49 14.49 -6.33
N THR A 194 19.48 13.69 -5.96
CA THR A 194 19.27 12.54 -5.07
C THR A 194 19.16 13.03 -3.63
N ARG A 195 18.15 12.54 -2.92
CA ARG A 195 17.94 12.77 -1.49
C ARG A 195 17.93 11.43 -0.76
N THR A 196 18.18 11.50 0.54
CA THR A 196 18.32 10.34 1.41
C THR A 196 17.38 10.47 2.60
N PHE A 197 16.79 9.35 3.00
CA PHE A 197 15.95 9.19 4.18
C PHE A 197 16.52 8.04 5.00
N ASP A 198 17.03 8.36 6.19
CA ASP A 198 17.76 7.39 7.01
C ASP A 198 16.80 6.41 7.69
N LEU A 199 17.19 5.13 7.72
CA LEU A 199 16.46 4.02 8.33
C LEU A 199 17.34 3.36 9.41
N PRO A 200 17.72 4.09 10.48
CA PRO A 200 18.69 3.60 11.47
C PRO A 200 18.25 2.27 12.10
N ASN A 201 16.93 2.08 12.26
CA ASN A 201 16.34 0.87 12.83
C ASN A 201 15.58 0.01 11.79
N GLY A 202 15.81 0.25 10.49
CA GLY A 202 15.03 -0.36 9.42
C GLY A 202 13.64 0.26 9.27
N TRP A 203 12.75 -0.44 8.57
CA TRP A 203 11.40 0.04 8.32
C TRP A 203 10.48 -0.08 9.55
N LEU A 204 9.70 0.97 9.80
CA LEU A 204 8.65 1.02 10.79
C LEU A 204 7.34 0.48 10.22
N THR A 205 6.53 -0.17 11.06
CA THR A 205 5.15 -0.47 10.71
C THR A 205 4.31 0.82 10.68
N VAL A 206 3.16 0.80 10.03
CA VAL A 206 2.20 1.93 10.04
C VAL A 206 1.89 2.38 11.47
N ARG A 207 1.64 1.44 12.38
CA ARG A 207 1.41 1.73 13.82
C ARG A 207 2.59 2.44 14.46
N GLN A 208 3.82 2.02 14.17
CA GLN A 208 5.03 2.65 14.70
C GLN A 208 5.24 4.05 14.10
N ALA A 209 5.04 4.21 12.79
CA ALA A 209 5.14 5.49 12.10
C ALA A 209 4.10 6.51 12.62
N CYS A 210 2.87 6.08 12.90
CA CYS A 210 1.84 6.93 13.51
C CYS A 210 2.23 7.46 14.91
N ALA A 211 3.09 6.75 15.64
CA ALA A 211 3.53 7.16 16.97
C ALA A 211 4.69 8.18 16.95
N LEU A 212 5.23 8.49 15.76
CA LEU A 212 6.28 9.50 15.60
C LEU A 212 5.70 10.92 15.77
N PRO A 213 6.50 11.90 16.22
CA PRO A 213 6.12 13.30 16.21
C PRO A 213 5.67 13.78 14.83
N GLU A 214 4.79 14.79 14.81
CA GLU A 214 4.42 15.46 13.55
C GLU A 214 5.63 16.19 12.93
N PRO A 215 5.85 16.05 11.61
CA PRO A 215 6.94 16.75 10.94
C PRO A 215 6.61 18.24 10.83
N ASP A 216 7.65 19.07 10.74
CA ASP A 216 7.46 20.48 10.41
C ASP A 216 7.08 20.64 8.93
N THR A 217 5.81 20.95 8.71
CA THR A 217 5.22 21.23 7.39
C THR A 217 4.87 22.71 7.20
N SER A 218 5.33 23.62 8.07
CA SER A 218 4.99 25.04 8.03
C SER A 218 5.38 25.75 6.72
N TRP A 219 6.30 25.15 5.96
CA TRP A 219 6.77 25.63 4.66
C TRP A 219 5.93 25.13 3.47
N MET A 220 4.96 24.23 3.69
CA MET A 220 4.11 23.68 2.63
C MET A 220 2.79 24.43 2.54
N THR A 221 2.31 24.66 1.32
CA THR A 221 0.99 25.27 1.09
C THR A 221 -0.17 24.33 1.48
N THR A 222 -0.04 23.04 1.13
CA THR A 222 -1.08 22.03 1.36
C THR A 222 -0.41 20.72 1.79
N PRO A 223 0.01 20.59 3.05
CA PRO A 223 0.61 19.36 3.55
C PRO A 223 -0.41 18.23 3.56
N LEU A 224 0.04 17.01 3.27
CA LEU A 224 -0.80 15.82 3.34
C LEU A 224 -0.95 15.41 4.81
N ASP A 225 -2.19 15.35 5.30
CA ASP A 225 -2.48 14.89 6.66
C ASP A 225 -2.34 13.37 6.75
N ARG A 226 -1.48 12.87 7.66
CA ARG A 226 -1.33 11.42 7.90
C ARG A 226 -2.66 10.77 8.29
N ARG A 227 -3.59 11.50 8.95
CA ARG A 227 -4.92 11.00 9.30
C ARG A 227 -5.79 10.74 8.08
N ALA A 228 -5.58 11.46 6.98
CA ALA A 228 -6.28 11.18 5.73
C ALA A 228 -5.96 9.78 5.19
N VAL A 229 -4.76 9.26 5.49
CA VAL A 229 -4.34 7.90 5.17
C VAL A 229 -4.94 6.88 6.13
N THR A 230 -4.94 7.16 7.44
CA THR A 230 -5.24 6.13 8.46
C THR A 230 -6.64 6.17 9.05
N ARG A 231 -7.46 7.18 8.75
CA ARG A 231 -8.81 7.34 9.35
C ARG A 231 -9.75 6.15 9.12
N TRP A 232 -9.60 5.44 8.01
CA TRP A 232 -10.43 4.25 7.74
C TRP A 232 -10.08 3.07 8.66
N MET A 233 -8.91 3.14 9.32
CA MET A 233 -8.40 2.12 10.21
C MET A 233 -9.10 2.12 11.57
N THR A 234 -9.62 3.26 12.03
CA THR A 234 -10.36 3.37 13.30
C THR A 234 -11.77 2.81 13.14
N SER A 235 -12.27 2.11 14.15
CA SER A 235 -13.71 1.80 14.21
C SER A 235 -14.50 3.06 14.53
N ASP A 236 -15.71 3.19 13.99
CA ASP A 236 -16.65 4.23 14.37
C ASP A 236 -16.85 4.19 15.90
N GLY A 237 -16.26 5.14 16.62
CA GLY A 237 -16.31 5.24 18.08
C GLY A 237 -14.99 5.46 18.81
N GLU A 238 -13.83 5.27 18.17
CA GLU A 238 -12.52 5.50 18.83
C GLU A 238 -12.09 6.98 18.87
N ASP A 239 -12.77 7.86 18.13
CA ASP A 239 -12.41 9.28 17.97
C ASP A 239 -13.23 10.24 18.84
N GLN A 240 -13.99 9.75 19.84
CA GLN A 240 -14.57 10.66 20.82
C GLN A 240 -13.52 11.07 21.86
N PRO A 241 -13.11 12.35 21.94
CA PRO A 241 -12.32 12.80 23.06
C PRO A 241 -13.09 12.49 24.34
N GLN A 242 -12.48 11.72 25.25
CA GLN A 242 -13.01 11.50 26.58
C GLN A 242 -13.30 12.87 27.21
N LYS A 243 -14.57 13.25 27.25
CA LYS A 243 -15.02 14.34 28.12
C LYS A 243 -14.72 13.86 29.54
N GLN A 244 -13.62 14.34 30.10
CA GLN A 244 -13.35 14.22 31.53
C GLN A 244 -14.57 14.78 32.26
N GLY A 245 -15.30 13.90 32.94
CA GLY A 245 -16.38 14.27 33.82
C GLY A 245 -15.81 15.18 34.90
N GLN A 246 -16.19 16.46 34.87
CA GLN A 246 -16.09 17.30 36.05
C GLN A 246 -17.02 16.72 37.10
N ALA A 247 -16.41 16.28 38.19
CA ALA A 247 -17.08 15.88 39.40
C ALA A 247 -17.94 17.04 39.92
N PHE A 248 -19.23 16.76 40.13
CA PHE A 248 -20.03 17.54 41.06
C PHE A 248 -19.56 17.18 42.47
N SER A 249 -19.13 18.17 43.23
CA SER A 249 -19.00 18.08 44.69
C SER A 249 -19.85 19.17 45.32
N GLY A 250 -20.79 18.73 46.17
CA GLY A 250 -21.28 19.34 47.43
C GLY A 250 -21.48 20.85 47.48
#